data_AF-A0A5B1R5E5-F1
#
_entry.id   AF-A0A5B1R5E5-F1
#
_cell.length_a   1.000
_cell.length_b   1.000
_cell.length_c   1.000
_cell.angle_alpha   90.00
_cell.angle_beta   90.00
_cell.angle_gamma   90.00
#
_symmetry.space_group_name_H-M   'P 1'
#
loop_
_entity.id
_entity.type
_entity.pdbx_description
1 polymer ?
#
loop_
_entity_poly.entity_id
_entity_poly.type
_entity_poly.pdbx_seq_one_letter_code
_entity_poly.pdbx_strand_id
1 'polypeptide(L)'
;MSSHSVHGVHHAGSTSHPIQSEASHQSTQNPPRTTWSEPYFEKVRQEHLAVLAESKALSDQYSIGNMTIDEYARLDKQYVARLEALGEELEKEMKKETPSTVQRAIDWGYSEEEAERIWRNVMKWENFYSNLGRNGHYRRRDVRGH
;
A
#
# COMPACT_ATOMS: atom_id res chain seq x y z
N MET A 1 -8.30 48.97 49.44
CA MET A 1 -7.92 50.36 49.08
C MET A 1 -6.44 50.35 48.71
N SER A 2 -6.04 51.23 47.80
CA SER A 2 -4.84 51.22 46.93
C SER A 2 -4.93 50.29 45.71
N SER A 3 -4.61 50.71 44.49
CA SER A 3 -4.80 51.94 43.70
C SER A 3 -4.05 51.69 42.39
N HIS A 4 -4.67 52.04 41.26
CA HIS A 4 -4.09 52.54 39.99
C HIS A 4 -2.73 51.94 39.53
N SER A 5 -2.65 51.15 38.45
CA SER A 5 -2.73 51.54 37.02
C SER A 5 -2.02 52.85 36.67
N VAL A 6 -1.14 52.82 35.66
CA VAL A 6 -1.08 53.73 34.47
C VAL A 6 0.35 53.85 33.88
N HIS A 7 0.45 53.38 32.64
CA HIS A 7 1.12 53.89 31.43
C HIS A 7 2.58 54.38 31.33
N GLY A 8 3.11 54.13 30.12
CA GLY A 8 4.08 54.96 29.41
C GLY A 8 5.26 54.14 28.87
N VAL A 9 5.22 53.49 27.70
CA VAL A 9 5.31 54.05 26.32
C VAL A 9 6.59 54.90 26.18
N HIS A 10 7.53 54.63 25.25
CA HIS A 10 7.57 55.12 23.86
C HIS A 10 8.82 54.52 23.17
N HIS A 11 8.66 53.77 22.06
CA HIS A 11 8.96 54.13 20.65
C HIS A 11 10.45 53.96 20.27
N ALA A 12 10.86 53.59 19.05
CA ALA A 12 10.23 53.57 17.73
C ALA A 12 10.90 52.48 16.88
N GLY A 13 10.17 51.80 15.99
CA GLY A 13 10.26 52.04 14.55
C GLY A 13 10.67 50.73 13.87
N SER A 14 10.23 50.33 12.68
CA SER A 14 9.56 51.03 11.61
C SER A 14 8.93 49.99 10.68
N THR A 15 7.65 50.18 10.38
CA THR A 15 7.06 50.16 9.02
C THR A 15 7.56 49.13 8.00
N SER A 16 6.70 48.18 7.62
CA SER A 16 6.17 48.08 6.24
C SER A 16 4.99 47.11 6.14
N HIS A 17 4.14 47.43 5.17
CA HIS A 17 2.75 47.08 4.93
C HIS A 17 2.49 45.63 4.43
N PRO A 18 1.20 45.22 4.26
CA PRO A 18 0.77 43.83 4.28
C PRO A 18 0.96 43.16 2.94
N ILE A 19 1.36 41.90 2.95
CA ILE A 19 1.25 41.03 1.78
C ILE A 19 0.09 40.09 2.04
N GLN A 20 -1.04 40.41 1.40
CA GLN A 20 -1.96 39.39 0.93
C GLN A 20 -1.13 38.39 0.13
N SER A 21 -1.02 37.18 0.64
CA SER A 21 -0.77 36.02 -0.20
C SER A 21 -1.86 35.02 0.13
N GLU A 22 -2.93 35.13 -0.66
CA GLU A 22 -3.72 34.01 -1.12
C GLU A 22 -2.76 32.97 -1.73
N ALA A 23 -2.06 32.23 -0.87
CA ALA A 23 -1.62 30.89 -1.21
C ALA A 23 -2.68 29.99 -0.61
N SER A 24 -3.75 29.82 -1.37
CA SER A 24 -4.66 28.69 -1.29
C SER A 24 -3.82 27.42 -1.28
N HIS A 25 -3.38 26.99 -0.10
CA HIS A 25 -3.05 25.61 0.16
C HIS A 25 -4.38 24.86 0.16
N GLN A 26 -4.94 24.69 -1.04
CA GLN A 26 -5.68 23.50 -1.36
C GLN A 26 -4.68 22.35 -1.19
N SER A 27 -4.48 21.94 0.06
CA SER A 27 -4.15 20.57 0.35
C SER A 27 -5.38 19.79 -0.13
N THR A 28 -5.39 19.51 -1.42
CA THR A 28 -6.18 18.43 -1.99
C THR A 28 -5.60 17.20 -1.31
N GLN A 29 -6.08 16.93 -0.09
CA GLN A 29 -5.95 15.64 0.56
C GLN A 29 -6.68 14.70 -0.39
N ASN A 30 -5.94 14.19 -1.37
CA ASN A 30 -6.31 12.96 -2.03
C ASN A 30 -6.63 12.00 -0.88
N PRO A 31 -7.79 11.32 -0.92
CA PRO A 31 -8.10 10.33 0.10
C PRO A 31 -6.88 9.41 0.23
N PRO A 32 -6.51 8.98 1.46
CA PRO A 32 -5.36 8.11 1.65
C PRO A 32 -5.53 6.91 0.72
N ARG A 33 -4.72 6.90 -0.35
CA ARG A 33 -4.70 5.82 -1.34
C ARG A 33 -4.27 4.60 -0.56
N THR A 34 -5.23 3.70 -0.33
CA THR A 34 -4.93 2.46 0.37
C THR A 34 -4.17 1.61 -0.63
N THR A 35 -2.89 1.36 -0.34
CA THR A 35 -2.08 0.42 -1.10
C THR A 35 -2.41 -1.00 -0.65
N TRP A 36 -2.33 -1.98 -1.56
CA TRP A 36 -2.50 -3.37 -1.14
C TRP A 36 -1.31 -3.82 -0.30
N SER A 37 -1.58 -4.71 0.65
CA SER A 37 -0.55 -5.29 1.52
C SER A 37 -0.40 -6.76 1.20
N GLU A 38 0.79 -7.14 0.72
CA GLU A 38 1.10 -8.52 0.32
C GLU A 38 0.87 -9.55 1.45
N PRO A 39 1.33 -9.30 2.71
CA PRO A 39 1.09 -10.24 3.80
C PRO A 39 -0.39 -10.44 4.11
N TYR A 40 -1.18 -9.36 4.05
CA TYR A 40 -2.61 -9.43 4.29
C TYR A 40 -3.34 -10.13 3.14
N PHE A 41 -3.01 -9.79 1.89
CA PHE A 41 -3.55 -10.47 0.72
C PHE A 41 -3.29 -11.98 0.77
N GLU A 42 -2.06 -12.40 1.07
CA GLU A 42 -1.72 -13.81 1.17
C GLU A 42 -2.43 -14.49 2.34
N LYS A 43 -2.61 -13.80 3.47
CA LYS A 43 -3.41 -14.32 4.60
C LYS A 43 -4.87 -14.57 4.19
N VAL A 44 -5.53 -13.60 3.57
CA VAL A 44 -6.93 -13.74 3.12
C VAL A 44 -7.04 -14.84 2.07
N ARG A 45 -6.05 -14.94 1.17
CA ARG A 45 -5.98 -15.99 0.16
C ARG A 45 -5.84 -17.39 0.78
N GLN A 46 -5.01 -17.53 1.80
CA GLN A 46 -4.87 -18.80 2.53
C GLN A 46 -6.15 -19.16 3.28
N GLU A 47 -6.82 -18.19 3.89
CA GLU A 47 -8.10 -18.42 4.55
C GLU A 47 -9.17 -18.86 3.54
N HIS A 48 -9.26 -18.20 2.38
CA HIS A 48 -10.17 -18.59 1.30
C HIS A 48 -9.92 -20.04 0.85
N LEU A 49 -8.67 -20.44 0.67
CA LEU A 49 -8.32 -21.82 0.31
C LEU A 49 -8.68 -22.83 1.41
N ALA A 50 -8.49 -22.49 2.68
CA ALA A 50 -8.85 -23.33 3.81
C ALA A 50 -10.37 -23.56 3.87
N VAL A 51 -11.16 -22.49 3.77
CA VAL A 51 -12.63 -22.55 3.76
C VAL A 51 -13.15 -23.38 2.58
N LEU A 52 -12.51 -23.27 1.41
CA LEU A 52 -12.86 -24.07 0.24
C LEU A 52 -12.58 -25.56 0.44
N ALA A 53 -11.47 -25.90 1.11
CA ALA A 53 -11.16 -27.27 1.46
C ALA A 53 -12.16 -27.84 2.49
N GLU A 54 -12.55 -27.05 3.49
CA GLU A 54 -13.58 -27.42 4.48
C GLU A 54 -14.95 -27.66 3.82
N SER A 55 -15.37 -26.76 2.92
CA SER A 55 -16.61 -26.89 2.15
C SER A 55 -16.61 -28.16 1.30
N LYS A 56 -15.48 -28.49 0.65
CA LYS A 56 -15.35 -29.74 -0.10
C LYS A 56 -15.49 -30.97 0.80
N ALA A 57 -14.83 -30.97 1.95
CA ALA A 57 -14.93 -32.06 2.92
C ALA A 57 -16.37 -32.25 3.43
N LEU A 58 -17.12 -31.16 3.61
CA LEU A 58 -18.54 -31.20 3.94
C LEU A 58 -19.36 -31.92 2.85
N SER A 59 -19.15 -31.56 1.57
CA SER A 59 -19.82 -32.22 0.45
C SER A 59 -19.46 -33.70 0.34
N ASP A 60 -18.21 -34.07 0.63
CA ASP A 60 -17.78 -35.47 0.67
C ASP A 60 -18.50 -36.24 1.79
N GLN A 61 -18.63 -35.65 3.00
CA GLN A 61 -19.36 -36.25 4.11
C GLN A 61 -20.86 -36.47 3.82
N TYR A 62 -21.50 -35.51 3.16
CA TYR A 62 -22.88 -35.65 2.72
C TYR A 62 -23.01 -36.77 1.67
N SER A 63 -22.09 -36.83 0.71
CA SER A 63 -22.12 -37.81 -0.38
C SER A 63 -21.99 -39.26 0.10
N ILE A 64 -21.26 -39.49 1.18
CA ILE A 64 -21.13 -40.82 1.81
C ILE A 64 -22.25 -41.13 2.82
N GLY A 65 -23.23 -40.23 2.99
CA GLY A 65 -24.39 -40.43 3.85
C GLY A 65 -24.14 -40.20 5.34
N ASN A 66 -23.02 -39.57 5.72
CA ASN A 66 -22.70 -39.28 7.12
C ASN A 66 -23.42 -38.04 7.66
N MET A 67 -24.17 -37.33 6.82
CA MET A 67 -24.84 -36.08 7.14
C MET A 67 -26.22 -36.04 6.51
N THR A 68 -27.19 -35.47 7.23
CA THR A 68 -28.53 -35.24 6.67
C THR A 68 -28.54 -34.07 5.69
N ILE A 69 -29.55 -34.02 4.83
CA ILE A 69 -29.70 -32.92 3.87
C ILE A 69 -29.89 -31.55 4.56
N ASP A 70 -30.58 -31.52 5.70
CA ASP A 70 -30.82 -30.28 6.45
C ASP A 70 -29.55 -29.75 7.12
N GLU A 71 -28.73 -30.65 7.68
CA GLU A 71 -27.42 -30.30 8.25
C GLU A 71 -26.47 -29.80 7.16
N TYR A 72 -26.43 -30.50 6.02
CA TYR A 72 -25.63 -30.11 4.87
C TYR A 72 -26.03 -28.72 4.37
N ALA A 73 -27.31 -28.49 4.10
CA ALA A 73 -27.80 -27.22 3.57
C ALA A 73 -27.50 -26.04 4.50
N ARG A 74 -27.61 -26.25 5.82
CA ARG A 74 -27.27 -25.21 6.81
C ARG A 74 -25.78 -24.87 6.79
N LEU A 75 -24.90 -25.87 6.77
CA LEU A 75 -23.46 -25.69 6.79
C LEU A 75 -22.94 -25.14 5.45
N ASP A 76 -23.46 -25.66 4.33
CA ASP A 76 -23.15 -25.19 2.99
C ASP A 76 -23.44 -23.69 2.84
N LYS A 77 -24.61 -23.23 3.30
CA LYS A 77 -24.96 -21.81 3.32
C LYS A 77 -23.95 -20.96 4.11
N GLN A 78 -23.43 -21.46 5.22
CA GLN A 78 -22.41 -20.76 6.02
C GLN A 78 -21.07 -20.67 5.27
N TYR A 79 -20.64 -21.76 4.64
CA TYR A 79 -19.41 -21.78 3.86
C TYR A 79 -19.50 -20.87 2.62
N VAL A 80 -20.62 -20.90 1.89
CA VAL A 80 -20.86 -20.02 0.75
C VAL A 80 -20.76 -18.55 1.17
N ALA A 81 -21.45 -18.15 2.23
CA ALA A 81 -21.40 -16.78 2.72
C ALA A 81 -19.98 -16.35 3.14
N ARG A 82 -19.20 -17.26 3.73
CA ARG A 82 -17.80 -16.99 4.11
C ARG A 82 -16.89 -16.86 2.90
N LEU A 83 -17.06 -17.72 1.89
CA LEU A 83 -16.32 -17.67 0.63
C LEU A 83 -16.63 -16.37 -0.15
N GLU A 84 -17.89 -15.96 -0.19
CA GLU A 84 -18.29 -14.67 -0.79
C GLU A 84 -17.60 -13.50 -0.08
N ALA A 85 -17.65 -13.45 1.25
CA ALA A 85 -17.01 -12.38 2.02
C ALA A 85 -15.49 -12.31 1.78
N LEU A 86 -14.80 -13.45 1.80
CA LEU A 86 -13.36 -13.52 1.54
C LEU A 86 -13.03 -13.18 0.08
N GLY A 87 -13.88 -13.58 -0.87
CA GLY A 87 -13.76 -13.23 -2.28
C GLY A 87 -13.88 -11.73 -2.52
N GLU A 88 -14.85 -11.07 -1.88
CA GLU A 88 -14.97 -9.62 -1.91
C GLU A 88 -13.76 -8.91 -1.29
N GLU A 89 -13.21 -9.45 -0.20
CA GLU A 89 -12.04 -8.90 0.47
C GLU A 89 -10.80 -8.99 -0.43
N LEU A 90 -10.59 -10.12 -1.11
CA LEU A 90 -9.55 -10.28 -2.12
C LEU A 90 -9.74 -9.32 -3.31
N GLU A 91 -10.97 -9.17 -3.79
CA GLU A 91 -11.26 -8.24 -4.90
C GLU A 91 -11.00 -6.78 -4.50
N LYS A 92 -11.40 -6.40 -3.28
CA LYS A 92 -11.12 -5.07 -2.71
C LYS A 92 -9.61 -4.85 -2.61
N GLU A 93 -8.86 -5.86 -2.17
CA GLU A 93 -7.41 -5.78 -2.06
C GLU A 93 -6.73 -5.64 -3.44
N MET A 94 -7.18 -6.40 -4.44
CA MET A 94 -6.65 -6.30 -5.82
C MET A 94 -6.94 -4.96 -6.51
N LYS A 95 -7.99 -4.24 -6.08
CA LYS A 95 -8.34 -2.91 -6.61
C LYS A 95 -7.50 -1.77 -6.02
N LYS A 96 -6.71 -2.04 -4.97
CA LYS A 96 -5.85 -1.04 -4.33
C LYS A 96 -4.63 -0.70 -5.19
N GLU A 97 -4.03 0.46 -4.95
CA GLU A 97 -2.83 0.89 -5.67
C GLU A 97 -1.61 0.04 -5.30
N THR A 98 -0.69 -0.16 -6.26
CA THR A 98 0.56 -0.89 -6.02
C THR A 98 1.41 -0.16 -4.96
N PRO A 99 1.82 -0.83 -3.86
CA PRO A 99 2.67 -0.23 -2.85
C PRO A 99 4.04 0.12 -3.40
N SER A 100 4.63 1.20 -2.88
CA SER A 100 6.02 1.54 -3.16
C SER A 100 6.96 0.46 -2.60
N THR A 101 8.19 0.38 -3.12
CA THR A 101 9.21 -0.56 -2.61
C THR A 101 9.49 -0.37 -1.11
N VAL A 102 9.41 0.88 -0.63
CA VAL A 102 9.56 1.21 0.81
C VAL A 102 8.39 0.62 1.59
N GLN A 103 7.16 0.84 1.12
CA GLN A 103 5.96 0.31 1.78
C GLN A 103 5.96 -1.21 1.81
N ARG A 104 6.36 -1.87 0.71
CA ARG A 104 6.52 -3.34 0.67
C ARG A 104 7.53 -3.84 1.69
N ALA A 105 8.65 -3.16 1.87
CA ALA A 105 9.65 -3.55 2.86
C ALA A 105 9.11 -3.36 4.29
N ILE A 106 8.40 -2.28 4.57
CA ILE A 106 7.75 -2.07 5.88
C ILE A 106 6.72 -3.18 6.15
N ASP A 107 5.88 -3.51 5.17
CA ASP A 107 4.89 -4.59 5.27
C ASP A 107 5.54 -5.96 5.55
N TRP A 108 6.79 -6.16 5.11
CA TRP A 108 7.57 -7.38 5.36
C TRP A 108 8.29 -7.38 6.72
N GLY A 109 8.12 -6.32 7.52
CA GLY A 109 8.69 -6.19 8.86
C GLY A 109 10.06 -5.51 8.94
N TYR A 110 10.51 -4.86 7.86
CA TYR A 110 11.71 -4.02 7.91
C TYR A 110 11.41 -2.69 8.60
N SER A 111 12.41 -2.14 9.28
CA SER A 111 12.34 -0.76 9.80
C SER A 111 12.28 0.25 8.65
N GLU A 112 11.78 1.46 8.93
CA GLU A 112 11.67 2.53 7.94
C GLU A 112 13.05 2.88 7.34
N GLU A 113 14.09 2.95 8.18
CA GLU A 113 15.46 3.21 7.74
C GLU A 113 16.00 2.12 6.80
N GLU A 114 15.66 0.86 7.07
CA GLU A 114 16.05 -0.27 6.23
C GLU A 114 15.28 -0.30 4.91
N ALA A 115 13.99 0.01 4.95
CA ALA A 115 13.14 0.12 3.78
C ALA A 115 13.63 1.23 2.83
N GLU A 116 13.98 2.40 3.36
CA GLU A 116 14.59 3.47 2.57
C GLU A 116 15.95 3.09 1.99
N ARG A 117 16.78 2.35 2.75
CA ARG A 117 18.07 1.86 2.27
C ARG A 117 17.89 0.88 1.11
N ILE A 118 16.92 -0.03 1.21
CA ILE A 118 16.56 -0.96 0.12
C ILE A 118 16.13 -0.17 -1.11
N TRP A 119 15.26 0.82 -0.96
CA TRP A 119 14.84 1.69 -2.05
C TRP A 119 16.00 2.43 -2.74
N ARG A 120 16.89 3.05 -1.94
CA ARG A 120 18.10 3.71 -2.47
C ARG A 120 18.99 2.74 -3.24
N ASN A 121 19.09 1.48 -2.80
CA ASN A 121 19.88 0.46 -3.50
C ASN A 121 19.23 0.02 -4.82
N VAL A 122 17.90 -0.14 -4.86
CA VAL A 122 17.16 -0.44 -6.09
C VAL A 122 17.36 0.68 -7.12
N MET A 123 17.21 1.95 -6.71
CA MET A 123 17.43 3.10 -7.60
C MET A 123 18.88 3.21 -8.09
N LYS A 124 19.87 2.83 -7.28
CA LYS A 124 21.28 2.77 -7.70
C LYS A 124 21.50 1.67 -8.75
N TRP A 125 20.89 0.51 -8.57
CA TRP A 125 20.95 -0.60 -9.51
C TRP A 125 20.30 -0.24 -10.86
N GLU A 126 19.11 0.34 -10.84
CA GLU A 126 18.40 0.73 -12.06
C GLU A 126 19.15 1.79 -12.88
N ASN A 127 19.77 2.76 -12.19
CA ASN A 127 20.68 3.72 -12.83
C ASN A 127 21.94 3.04 -13.41
N PHE A 128 22.51 2.07 -12.72
CA PHE A 128 23.68 1.34 -13.20
C PHE A 128 23.38 0.57 -14.50
N TYR A 129 22.26 -0.14 -14.56
CA TYR A 129 21.86 -0.90 -15.76
C TYR A 129 21.43 -0.01 -16.93
N SER A 130 20.76 1.11 -16.66
CA SER A 130 20.40 2.09 -17.68
C SER A 130 21.63 2.73 -18.34
N ASN A 131 22.69 2.96 -17.56
CA ASN A 131 23.96 3.49 -18.06
C ASN A 131 24.77 2.44 -18.85
N LEU A 132 24.65 1.16 -18.50
CA LEU A 132 25.26 0.06 -19.28
C LEU A 132 24.60 -0.12 -20.66
N GLY A 133 23.26 -0.02 -20.74
CA GLY A 133 22.52 -0.11 -22.01
C GLY A 133 22.84 1.02 -23.00
N ARG A 134 23.11 2.24 -22.49
CA ARG A 134 23.50 3.39 -23.32
C ARG A 134 24.93 3.33 -23.85
N ASN A 135 25.83 2.59 -23.19
CA ASN A 135 27.24 2.52 -23.54
C ASN A 135 27.59 1.36 -24.50
N GLY A 136 26.62 0.52 -24.87
CA GLY A 136 26.82 -0.66 -25.74
C GLY A 136 26.96 -0.38 -27.24
N HIS A 137 26.78 0.85 -27.72
CA HIS A 137 26.69 1.14 -29.16
C HIS A 137 28.01 1.55 -29.86
N TYR A 138 29.16 1.57 -29.18
CA TYR A 138 30.41 2.08 -29.78
C TYR A 138 31.43 1.04 -30.25
N ARG A 139 31.02 -0.22 -30.52
CA ARG A 139 31.92 -1.18 -31.17
C ARG A 139 31.26 -1.95 -32.32
N ARG A 140 30.93 -1.25 -33.41
CA ARG A 140 31.07 -1.82 -34.76
C ARG A 140 32.28 -1.17 -35.40
N ARG A 141 33.44 -1.85 -35.35
CA ARG A 141 34.55 -1.52 -36.24
C ARG A 141 34.13 -1.93 -37.64
N ASP A 142 34.04 -0.95 -38.52
CA ASP A 142 34.04 -1.14 -39.97
C ASP A 142 35.24 -2.02 -40.33
N VAL A 143 34.99 -3.24 -40.83
CA VAL A 143 36.02 -4.09 -41.42
C VAL A 143 35.90 -3.92 -42.93
N ARG A 144 36.38 -2.78 -43.43
CA ARG A 144 36.64 -2.58 -44.87
C ARG A 144 38.15 -2.49 -45.06
N GLY A 145 38.72 -3.50 -45.71
CA GLY A 145 40.13 -3.53 -46.05
C GLY A 145 40.56 -4.88 -46.61
N HIS A 146 40.20 -5.16 -47.85
CA HIS A 146 40.96 -6.00 -48.77
C HIS A 146 40.96 -5.32 -50.14
#